data_AF-A0A7C3VVZ6-F1
#
_entry.id   AF-A0A7C3VVZ6-F1
#
_cell.length_a   1.000
_cell.length_b   1.000
_cell.length_c   1.000
_cell.angle_alpha   90.00
_cell.angle_beta   90.00
_cell.angle_gamma   90.00
#
_symmetry.space_group_name_H-M   'P 1'
#
loop_
_entity.id
_entity.type
_entity.pdbx_description
1 polymer ?
#
loop_
_entity_poly.entity_id
_entity_poly.type
_entity_poly.pdbx_seq_one_letter_code
_entity_poly.pdbx_strand_id
1 'polypeptide(L)'
;KTLRNITKCIVEHQQGFMETGSRLFLRPLTKVMVAEKIGVHESTVSRATANKYIQIPTQEVLPFDFFFQSSHSVVDMITQLIANEDPAHPLSDAELAKMLRERGYNVARRTVVKYREAQKILSSRHRRR
;
A
#
# COMPACT_ATOMS: atom_id res chain seq x y z
N LYS A 1 12.80 -22.87 3.07
CA LYS A 1 11.35 -23.02 3.32
C LYS A 1 10.68 -21.68 3.60
N THR A 2 11.14 -20.91 4.59
CA THR A 2 10.57 -19.60 4.97
C THR A 2 10.57 -18.57 3.84
N LEU A 3 11.68 -18.43 3.08
CA LEU A 3 11.76 -17.50 1.95
C LEU A 3 10.74 -17.80 0.85
N ARG A 4 10.48 -19.09 0.55
CA ARG A 4 9.49 -19.49 -0.46
C ARG A 4 8.07 -19.09 -0.02
N ASN A 5 7.74 -19.25 1.27
CA ASN A 5 6.44 -18.83 1.80
C ASN A 5 6.29 -17.31 1.77
N ILE A 6 7.36 -16.57 2.14
CA ILE A 6 7.41 -15.11 2.04
C ILE A 6 7.18 -14.66 0.60
N THR A 7 7.89 -15.27 -0.35
CA THR A 7 7.78 -14.97 -1.77
C THR A 7 6.36 -15.21 -2.28
N LYS A 8 5.75 -16.36 -1.94
CA LYS A 8 4.37 -16.67 -2.32
C LYS A 8 3.39 -15.63 -1.77
N CYS A 9 3.54 -15.25 -0.51
CA CYS A 9 2.71 -14.22 0.13
C CYS A 9 2.84 -12.86 -0.57
N ILE A 10 4.05 -12.45 -0.95
CA ILE A 10 4.30 -11.19 -1.67
C ILE A 10 3.64 -11.24 -3.05
N VAL A 11 3.84 -12.32 -3.81
CA VAL A 11 3.26 -12.48 -5.16
C VAL A 11 1.74 -12.46 -5.12
N GLU A 12 1.10 -13.15 -4.18
CA GLU A 12 -0.35 -13.12 -3.98
C GLU A 12 -0.88 -11.72 -3.64
N HIS A 13 -0.16 -10.97 -2.81
CA HIS A 13 -0.59 -9.62 -2.41
C HIS A 13 -0.35 -8.58 -3.51
N GLN A 14 0.67 -8.79 -4.33
CA GLN A 14 1.15 -7.86 -5.37
C GLN A 14 0.77 -8.31 -6.79
N GLN A 15 -0.30 -9.09 -6.96
CA GLN A 15 -0.70 -9.61 -8.28
C GLN A 15 -0.78 -8.51 -9.36
N GLY A 16 -1.41 -7.37 -9.06
CA GLY A 16 -1.50 -6.27 -10.03
C GLY A 16 -0.15 -5.69 -10.46
N PHE A 17 0.84 -5.68 -9.57
CA PHE A 17 2.22 -5.31 -9.92
C PHE A 17 2.92 -6.39 -10.74
N MET A 18 2.68 -7.68 -10.43
CA MET A 18 3.29 -8.80 -11.15
C MET A 18 2.78 -8.94 -12.59
N GLU A 19 1.51 -8.59 -12.83
CA GLU A 19 0.88 -8.63 -14.16
C GLU A 19 1.28 -7.42 -15.02
N THR A 20 1.33 -6.23 -14.43
CA THR A 20 1.51 -4.99 -15.20
C THR A 20 2.95 -4.47 -15.18
N GLY A 21 3.77 -4.87 -14.20
CA GLY A 21 5.11 -4.31 -13.94
C GLY A 21 5.12 -2.85 -13.46
N SER A 22 3.97 -2.17 -13.47
CA SER A 22 3.86 -0.76 -13.13
C SER A 22 3.73 -0.56 -11.63
N ARG A 23 4.57 0.33 -11.09
CA ARG A 23 4.56 0.75 -9.67
C ARG A 23 3.21 1.30 -9.21
N LEU A 24 2.35 1.74 -10.13
CA LEU A 24 1.01 2.24 -9.84
C LEU A 24 0.08 1.19 -9.23
N PHE A 25 0.31 -0.09 -9.55
CA PHE A 25 -0.49 -1.21 -9.03
C PHE A 25 0.11 -1.86 -7.78
N LEU A 26 1.20 -1.29 -7.27
CA LEU A 26 1.90 -1.84 -6.13
C LEU A 26 1.13 -1.49 -4.86
N ARG A 27 0.70 -2.53 -4.14
CA ARG A 27 -0.08 -2.40 -2.91
C ARG A 27 0.84 -2.20 -1.71
N PRO A 28 0.42 -1.46 -0.68
CA PRO A 28 1.17 -1.40 0.57
C PRO A 28 1.36 -2.80 1.14
N LEU A 29 2.60 -3.11 1.51
CA LEU A 29 2.93 -4.35 2.21
C LEU A 29 4.01 -4.05 3.24
N THR A 30 3.76 -4.43 4.50
CA THR A 30 4.74 -4.29 5.57
C THR A 30 5.32 -5.65 5.95
N LYS A 31 6.55 -5.64 6.50
CA LYS A 31 7.19 -6.86 7.01
C LYS A 31 6.36 -7.52 8.11
N VAL A 32 5.70 -6.72 8.95
CA VAL A 32 4.77 -7.18 9.99
C VAL A 32 3.59 -7.97 9.40
N MET A 33 2.91 -7.44 8.38
CA MET A 33 1.78 -8.14 7.75
C MET A 33 2.18 -9.50 7.16
N VAL A 34 3.36 -9.57 6.54
CA VAL A 34 3.89 -10.85 6.01
C VAL A 34 4.25 -11.81 7.15
N ALA A 35 4.81 -11.29 8.24
CA ALA A 35 5.17 -12.08 9.40
C ALA A 35 3.93 -12.71 10.07
N GLU A 36 2.86 -11.93 10.26
CA GLU A 36 1.57 -12.39 10.79
C GLU A 36 0.94 -13.48 9.90
N LYS A 37 0.93 -13.28 8.57
CA LYS A 37 0.31 -14.23 7.62
C LYS A 37 1.06 -15.57 7.57
N ILE A 38 2.37 -15.58 7.85
CA ILE A 38 3.21 -16.80 7.82
C ILE A 38 3.41 -17.39 9.23
N GLY A 39 2.99 -16.68 10.28
CA GLY A 39 3.18 -17.11 11.67
C GLY A 39 4.63 -17.04 12.15
N VAL A 40 5.40 -16.07 11.66
CA VAL A 40 6.81 -15.85 12.06
C VAL A 40 6.99 -14.45 12.67
N HIS A 41 8.12 -14.22 13.32
CA HIS A 41 8.47 -12.88 13.82
C HIS A 41 8.94 -11.97 12.68
N GLU A 42 8.71 -10.66 12.78
CA GLU A 42 9.16 -9.65 11.80
C GLU A 42 10.67 -9.73 11.54
N SER A 43 11.47 -9.91 12.59
CA SER A 43 12.93 -10.07 12.50
C SER A 43 13.34 -11.24 11.60
N THR A 44 12.56 -12.32 11.59
CA THR A 44 12.78 -13.49 10.73
C THR A 44 12.50 -13.15 9.27
N VAL A 45 11.45 -12.39 8.99
CA VAL A 45 11.15 -11.91 7.63
C VAL A 45 12.27 -10.99 7.16
N SER A 46 12.66 -10.00 7.96
CA SER A 46 13.70 -9.04 7.63
C SER A 46 15.05 -9.73 7.32
N ARG A 47 15.47 -10.69 8.15
CA ARG A 47 16.67 -11.49 7.90
C ARG A 47 16.56 -12.38 6.67
N ALA A 48 15.39 -12.97 6.43
CA ALA A 48 15.18 -13.84 5.28
C ALA A 48 15.18 -13.08 3.95
N THR A 49 14.71 -11.82 3.94
CA THR A 49 14.62 -10.97 2.75
C THR A 49 15.87 -10.10 2.52
N ALA A 50 16.70 -9.90 3.54
CA ALA A 50 17.92 -9.11 3.43
C ALA A 50 18.87 -9.68 2.37
N ASN A 51 19.37 -8.80 1.49
CA ASN A 51 20.26 -9.14 0.37
C ASN A 51 19.70 -10.23 -0.56
N LYS A 52 18.37 -10.33 -0.68
CA LYS A 52 17.70 -11.19 -1.65
C LYS A 52 17.03 -10.37 -2.73
N TYR A 53 16.97 -10.97 -3.89
CA TYR A 53 16.39 -10.41 -5.10
C TYR A 53 15.34 -11.35 -5.66
N ILE A 54 14.32 -10.77 -6.29
CA ILE A 54 13.28 -11.49 -7.01
C ILE A 54 13.28 -11.01 -8.45
N GLN A 55 13.22 -11.96 -9.38
CA GLN A 55 12.98 -11.66 -10.77
C GLN A 55 11.47 -11.66 -10.99
N ILE A 56 10.93 -10.56 -11.50
CA ILE A 56 9.51 -10.43 -11.83
C ILE A 56 9.25 -10.80 -13.31
N PRO A 57 7.99 -11.07 -13.70
CA PRO A 57 7.65 -11.51 -15.06
C PRO A 57 8.09 -10.54 -16.17
N THR A 58 8.24 -9.25 -15.86
CA THR A 58 8.78 -8.23 -16.78
C THR A 58 10.30 -8.34 -17.01
N GLN A 59 10.93 -9.42 -16.54
CA GLN A 59 12.38 -9.68 -16.57
C GLN A 59 13.24 -8.77 -15.69
N GLU A 60 12.66 -7.80 -14.99
CA GLU A 60 13.39 -6.99 -14.02
C GLU A 60 13.75 -7.78 -12.76
N VAL A 61 14.94 -7.48 -12.21
CA VAL A 61 15.40 -8.03 -10.94
C VAL A 61 15.30 -6.95 -9.88
N LEU A 62 14.48 -7.17 -8.87
CA LEU A 62 14.20 -6.21 -7.80
C LEU A 62 14.64 -6.76 -6.44
N PRO A 63 15.20 -5.92 -5.56
CA PRO A 63 15.45 -6.34 -4.18
C PRO A 63 14.12 -6.59 -3.46
N PHE A 64 14.08 -7.56 -2.53
CA PHE A 64 12.86 -7.80 -1.76
C PHE A 64 12.40 -6.57 -0.97
N ASP A 65 13.34 -5.73 -0.50
CA ASP A 65 13.02 -4.49 0.21
C ASP A 65 12.19 -3.51 -0.63
N PHE A 66 12.24 -3.59 -1.96
CA PHE A 66 11.41 -2.77 -2.85
C PHE A 66 9.91 -2.91 -2.56
N PHE A 67 9.45 -4.13 -2.28
CA PHE A 67 8.03 -4.41 -1.99
C PHE A 67 7.59 -3.92 -0.62
N PHE A 68 8.54 -3.62 0.27
CA PHE A 68 8.29 -3.12 1.62
C PHE A 68 8.50 -1.61 1.74
N GLN A 69 9.23 -0.98 0.81
CA GLN A 69 9.50 0.47 0.78
C GLN A 69 8.37 1.28 0.16
N SER A 70 7.60 0.67 -0.73
CA SER A 70 6.45 1.27 -1.42
C SER A 70 5.19 1.38 -0.56
N SER A 71 5.28 1.09 0.74
CA SER A 71 4.27 1.51 1.70
C SER A 71 4.29 3.04 1.79
N HIS A 72 3.80 3.72 0.75
CA HIS A 72 3.30 5.08 0.89
C HIS A 72 2.38 5.06 2.10
N SER A 73 2.63 5.95 3.05
CA SER A 73 1.82 6.00 4.24
C SER A 73 0.36 6.19 3.80
N VAL A 74 -0.59 5.65 4.55
CA VAL A 74 -2.03 5.91 4.30
C VAL A 74 -2.26 7.42 4.10
N VAL A 75 -1.51 8.24 4.82
CA VAL A 75 -1.49 9.69 4.74
C VAL A 75 -1.05 10.19 3.35
N ASP A 76 0.09 9.73 2.83
CA ASP A 76 0.56 10.13 1.49
C ASP A 76 -0.44 9.76 0.40
N MET A 77 -1.07 8.60 0.53
CA MET A 77 -2.06 8.13 -0.42
C MET A 77 -3.36 8.96 -0.36
N ILE A 78 -3.80 9.34 0.83
CA ILE A 78 -4.92 10.29 1.00
C ILE A 78 -4.57 11.61 0.32
N THR A 79 -3.37 12.15 0.54
CA THR A 79 -2.93 13.41 -0.07
C THR A 79 -2.90 13.32 -1.59
N GLN A 80 -2.39 12.22 -2.16
CA GLN A 80 -2.39 12.00 -3.62
C GLN A 80 -3.81 11.87 -4.20
N LEU A 81 -4.70 11.15 -3.53
CA LEU A 81 -6.09 11.02 -3.97
C LEU A 81 -6.82 12.36 -3.96
N ILE A 82 -6.57 13.17 -2.93
CA ILE A 82 -7.12 14.52 -2.82
C ILE A 82 -6.49 15.47 -3.86
N ALA A 83 -5.19 15.36 -4.12
CA ALA A 83 -4.51 16.20 -5.10
C ALA A 83 -4.97 15.94 -6.55
N ASN A 84 -5.44 14.73 -6.85
CA ASN A 84 -5.97 14.34 -8.15
C ASN A 84 -7.52 14.35 -8.20
N GLU A 85 -8.20 14.90 -7.19
CA GLU A 85 -9.66 14.94 -7.17
C GLU A 85 -10.23 16.01 -8.12
N ASP A 86 -11.45 15.80 -8.59
CA ASP A 86 -12.20 16.83 -9.34
C ASP A 86 -12.67 17.93 -8.35
N PRO A 87 -12.25 19.19 -8.51
CA PRO A 87 -12.70 20.29 -7.65
C PRO A 87 -14.22 20.50 -7.65
N ALA A 88 -14.91 20.10 -8.72
CA ALA A 88 -16.37 20.18 -8.82
C ALA A 88 -17.07 19.08 -8.00
N HIS A 89 -16.41 17.93 -7.83
CA HIS A 89 -16.91 16.75 -7.13
C HIS A 89 -15.84 16.20 -6.15
N PRO A 90 -15.58 16.92 -5.04
CA PRO A 90 -14.54 16.51 -4.09
C PRO A 90 -14.87 15.17 -3.44
N LEU A 91 -13.85 14.32 -3.30
CA LEU A 91 -14.01 12.97 -2.76
C LEU A 91 -14.39 13.03 -1.27
N SER A 92 -15.46 12.32 -0.92
CA SER A 92 -15.88 12.16 0.47
C SER A 92 -14.93 11.25 1.24
N ASP A 93 -14.88 11.41 2.57
CA ASP A 93 -14.05 10.54 3.43
C ASP A 93 -14.45 9.06 3.32
N ALA A 94 -15.69 8.77 2.92
CA ALA A 94 -16.18 7.41 2.69
C ALA A 94 -15.67 6.83 1.36
N GLU A 95 -15.64 7.64 0.30
CA GLU A 95 -15.07 7.25 -0.99
C GLU A 95 -13.56 7.07 -0.90
N LEU A 96 -12.85 7.97 -0.22
CA LEU A 96 -11.42 7.81 0.06
C LEU A 96 -11.15 6.50 0.81
N ALA A 97 -11.94 6.17 1.84
CA ALA A 97 -11.80 4.90 2.55
C ALA A 97 -12.08 3.69 1.66
N LYS A 98 -13.04 3.78 0.73
CA LYS A 98 -13.34 2.73 -0.25
C LYS A 98 -12.19 2.54 -1.24
N MET A 99 -11.68 3.62 -1.84
CA MET A 99 -10.54 3.59 -2.76
C MET A 99 -9.28 3.06 -2.07
N LEU A 100 -9.04 3.47 -0.82
CA LEU A 100 -7.93 2.95 -0.02
C LEU A 100 -8.08 1.44 0.25
N ARG A 101 -9.29 0.97 0.55
CA ARG A 101 -9.59 -0.47 0.69
C ARG A 101 -9.37 -1.25 -0.61
N GLU A 102 -9.79 -0.71 -1.74
CA GLU A 102 -9.55 -1.31 -3.06
C GLU A 102 -8.04 -1.40 -3.36
N ARG A 103 -7.25 -0.45 -2.88
CA ARG A 103 -5.78 -0.45 -2.95
C ARG A 103 -5.11 -1.32 -1.88
N GLY A 104 -5.87 -1.97 -0.99
CA GLY A 104 -5.35 -2.88 0.03
C GLY A 104 -5.09 -2.25 1.40
N TYR A 105 -5.37 -0.97 1.59
CA TYR A 105 -5.33 -0.31 2.91
C TYR A 105 -6.68 -0.53 3.63
N ASN A 106 -6.72 -1.40 4.64
CA ASN A 106 -7.93 -1.58 5.43
C ASN A 106 -8.07 -0.44 6.46
N VAL A 107 -8.60 0.71 6.00
CA VAL A 107 -8.81 1.90 6.84
C VAL A 107 -10.28 2.24 6.94
N ALA A 108 -10.73 2.55 8.15
CA ALA A 108 -12.09 3.01 8.40
C ALA A 108 -12.23 4.50 8.07
N ARG A 109 -13.46 4.93 7.74
CA ARG A 109 -13.79 6.34 7.51
C ARG A 109 -13.27 7.27 8.61
N ARG A 110 -13.44 6.90 9.88
CA ARG A 110 -12.96 7.71 11.04
C ARG A 110 -11.44 7.88 11.05
N THR A 111 -10.70 6.85 10.62
CA THR A 111 -9.24 6.91 10.51
C THR A 111 -8.80 7.84 9.38
N VAL A 112 -9.50 7.79 8.24
CA VAL A 112 -9.28 8.71 7.12
C VAL A 112 -9.53 10.17 7.54
N VAL A 113 -10.63 10.43 8.28
CA VAL A 113 -10.92 11.77 8.84
C VAL A 113 -9.78 12.26 9.72
N LYS A 114 -9.32 11.42 10.67
CA LYS A 114 -8.21 11.77 11.57
C LYS A 114 -6.92 12.10 10.80
N TYR A 115 -6.59 11.33 9.77
CA TYR A 115 -5.41 11.60 8.94
C TYR A 115 -5.57 12.85 8.07
N ARG A 116 -6.76 13.11 7.53
CA ARG A 116 -7.08 14.33 6.78
C ARG A 116 -6.92 15.58 7.65
N GLU A 117 -7.45 15.54 8.88
CA GLU A 117 -7.34 16.63 9.85
C GLU A 117 -5.90 16.88 10.29
N ALA A 118 -5.11 15.81 10.51
CA ALA A 118 -3.68 15.93 10.81
C ALA A 118 -2.90 16.63 9.69
N GLN A 119 -3.33 16.47 8.44
CA GLN A 119 -2.76 17.15 7.27
C GLN A 119 -3.38 18.54 7.00
N LYS A 120 -4.26 19.04 7.88
CA LYS A 120 -4.98 20.32 7.74
C LYS A 120 -5.81 20.45 6.46
N ILE A 121 -6.21 19.32 5.86
CA ILE A 121 -7.03 19.32 4.66
C ILE A 121 -8.50 19.49 5.06
N LEU A 122 -9.23 20.38 4.39
CA LEU A 122 -10.63 20.66 4.69
C LEU A 122 -11.56 19.50 4.29
N SER A 123 -12.77 19.44 4.86
CA SER A 123 -13.73 18.39 4.50
C SER A 123 -14.24 18.55 3.07
N SER A 124 -14.75 17.48 2.46
CA SER A 124 -15.23 17.52 1.07
C SER A 124 -16.23 18.65 0.80
N ARG A 125 -17.12 18.94 1.76
CA ARG A 125 -18.07 20.06 1.68
C ARG A 125 -17.42 21.43 1.51
N HIS A 126 -16.25 21.64 2.10
CA HIS A 126 -15.52 22.92 2.03
C HIS A 126 -14.51 22.98 0.89
N ARG A 127 -14.25 21.85 0.21
CA ARG A 127 -13.35 21.75 -0.95
C ARG A 127 -14.05 21.93 -2.28
N ARG A 128 -15.39 21.85 -2.31
CA ARG A 128 -16.20 22.09 -3.50
C ARG A 128 -16.06 23.56 -3.93
N ARG A 129 -15.56 23.80 -5.14
CA ARG A 129 -15.46 25.13 -5.75
C ARG A 129 -16.48 25.32 -6.85
#